data_AF-A0A1V4Z6Z9-F1
#
_entry.id   AF-A0A1V4Z6Z9-F1
#
_cell.length_a   1.000
_cell.length_b   1.000
_cell.length_c   1.000
_cell.angle_alpha   90.00
_cell.angle_beta   90.00
_cell.angle_gamma   90.00
#
_symmetry.space_group_name_H-M   'P 1'
#
loop_
_entity.id
_entity.type
_entity.pdbx_description
1 polymer ?
#
loop_
_entity_poly.entity_id
_entity_poly.type
_entity_poly.pdbx_seq_one_letter_code
_entity_poly.pdbx_strand_id
1 'polypeptide(L)'
;MEWSSREEEFVKRAGFALMAALAVHDKKAEDERFLPFLSAIEMESYDDRNYVRKAVNWALRNIGKRNTALNASAIACAERIRAEGTKSGRWIASDALRELRSDTVKRRLAKHK
;
A
#
# COMPACT_ATOMS: atom_id res chain seq x y z
N MET A 1 -4.67 13.11 0.04
CA MET A 1 -5.55 12.31 0.92
C MET A 1 -7.02 12.54 0.58
N GLU A 2 -7.42 13.73 0.16
CA GLU A 2 -8.83 14.04 -0.17
C GLU A 2 -9.46 13.08 -1.20
N TRP A 3 -8.73 12.66 -2.23
CA TRP A 3 -9.31 11.82 -3.28
C TRP A 3 -9.53 10.36 -2.84
N SER A 4 -8.76 9.83 -1.89
CA SER A 4 -8.88 8.42 -1.48
C SER A 4 -10.17 8.10 -0.72
N SER A 5 -10.91 9.10 -0.27
CA SER A 5 -12.22 8.93 0.39
C SER A 5 -13.42 9.30 -0.49
N ARG A 6 -13.20 9.64 -1.78
CA ARG A 6 -14.27 10.04 -2.70
C ARG A 6 -15.13 8.86 -3.13
N GLU A 7 -16.43 9.08 -3.32
CA GLU A 7 -17.33 8.00 -3.75
C GLU A 7 -17.08 7.60 -5.20
N GLU A 8 -16.65 8.52 -6.06
CA GLU A 8 -16.40 8.29 -7.48
C GLU A 8 -15.21 7.35 -7.67
N GLU A 9 -15.45 6.18 -8.29
CA GLU A 9 -14.48 5.08 -8.37
C GLU A 9 -13.12 5.52 -8.92
N PHE A 10 -13.13 6.27 -10.02
CA PHE A 10 -11.89 6.67 -10.69
C PHE A 10 -11.16 7.82 -9.97
N VAL A 11 -11.88 8.64 -9.21
CA VAL A 11 -11.28 9.67 -8.35
C VAL A 11 -10.58 9.00 -7.17
N LYS A 12 -11.27 8.06 -6.51
CA LYS A 12 -10.68 7.24 -5.44
C LYS A 12 -9.47 6.46 -5.92
N ARG A 13 -9.60 5.77 -7.05
CA ARG A 13 -8.50 5.06 -7.71
C ARG A 13 -7.31 5.99 -7.98
N ALA A 14 -7.54 7.19 -8.49
CA ALA A 14 -6.47 8.16 -8.77
C ALA A 14 -5.73 8.56 -7.49
N GLY A 15 -6.43 8.69 -6.36
CA GLY A 15 -5.82 8.93 -5.05
C GLY A 15 -4.77 7.88 -4.69
N PHE A 16 -5.11 6.59 -4.78
CA PHE A 16 -4.18 5.50 -4.49
C PHE A 16 -3.07 5.35 -5.54
N ALA A 17 -3.38 5.57 -6.82
CA ALA A 17 -2.38 5.57 -7.87
C ALA A 17 -1.31 6.66 -7.63
N LEU A 18 -1.72 7.84 -7.18
CA LEU A 18 -0.80 8.92 -6.84
C LEU A 18 0.07 8.58 -5.63
N MET A 19 -0.49 7.95 -4.59
CA MET A 19 0.30 7.44 -3.45
C MET A 19 1.39 6.45 -3.91
N ALA A 20 1.04 5.53 -4.80
CA ALA A 20 2.00 4.59 -5.39
C ALA A 20 3.09 5.31 -6.18
N ALA A 21 2.70 6.28 -7.02
CA ALA A 21 3.63 7.08 -7.82
C ALA A 21 4.62 7.85 -6.94
N LEU A 22 4.15 8.48 -5.86
CA LEU A 22 5.01 9.18 -4.90
C LEU A 22 6.01 8.24 -4.24
N ALA A 23 5.58 7.03 -3.84
CA ALA A 23 6.46 6.04 -3.24
C ALA A 23 7.61 5.63 -4.19
N VAL A 24 7.31 5.54 -5.49
CA VAL A 24 8.28 5.17 -6.53
C VAL A 24 9.18 6.34 -6.92
N HIS A 25 8.64 7.53 -7.13
CA HIS A 25 9.34 8.62 -7.83
C HIS A 25 9.89 9.71 -6.90
N ASP A 26 9.24 10.00 -5.77
CA ASP A 26 9.71 11.04 -4.84
C ASP A 26 10.79 10.45 -3.92
N LYS A 27 12.03 10.32 -4.41
CA LYS A 27 13.15 9.73 -3.66
C LYS A 27 13.63 10.56 -2.47
N LYS A 28 13.20 11.82 -2.37
CA LYS A 28 13.60 12.74 -1.29
C LYS A 28 12.57 12.83 -0.18
N ALA A 29 11.36 12.32 -0.38
CA ALA A 29 10.36 12.26 0.67
C ALA A 29 10.84 11.43 1.87
N GLU A 30 10.69 12.02 3.06
CA GLU A 30 10.84 11.34 4.34
C GLU A 30 9.78 10.24 4.52
N ASP A 31 10.11 9.23 5.32
CA ASP A 31 9.28 8.05 5.52
C ASP A 31 7.93 8.37 6.18
N GLU A 32 7.93 9.36 7.07
CA GLU A 32 6.76 9.84 7.81
C GLU A 32 5.65 10.31 6.85
N ARG A 33 5.99 10.77 5.64
CA ARG A 33 4.99 11.19 4.64
C ARG A 33 4.15 10.03 4.12
N PHE A 34 4.63 8.78 4.24
CA PHE A 34 3.94 7.59 3.75
C PHE A 34 3.10 6.90 4.82
N LEU A 35 3.32 7.19 6.11
CA LEU A 35 2.54 6.58 7.19
C LEU A 35 1.03 6.92 7.10
N PRO A 36 0.63 8.18 6.82
CA PRO A 36 -0.78 8.50 6.60
C PRO A 36 -1.39 7.76 5.38
N PHE A 37 -0.58 7.45 4.37
CA PHE A 37 -1.06 6.67 3.23
C PHE A 37 -1.36 5.23 3.62
N LEU A 38 -0.55 4.62 4.50
CA LEU A 38 -0.84 3.28 5.03
C LEU A 38 -2.14 3.26 5.82
N SER A 39 -2.43 4.30 6.62
CA SER A 39 -3.73 4.44 7.30
C SER A 39 -4.89 4.53 6.31
N ALA A 40 -4.76 5.32 5.23
CA ALA A 40 -5.78 5.42 4.19
C ALA A 40 -5.99 4.10 3.43
N ILE A 41 -4.91 3.37 3.15
CA ILE A 41 -4.96 2.05 2.51
C ILE A 41 -5.73 1.07 3.39
N GLU A 42 -5.43 1.02 4.68
CA GLU A 42 -6.11 0.15 5.64
C GLU A 42 -7.61 0.44 5.66
N MET A 43 -7.99 1.70 5.92
CA MET A 43 -9.40 2.13 5.99
C MET A 43 -10.20 1.81 4.74
N GLU A 44 -9.58 1.86 3.55
CA GLU A 44 -10.27 1.71 2.27
C GLU A 44 -10.09 0.31 1.64
N SER A 45 -9.46 -0.62 2.35
CA SER A 45 -9.21 -1.98 1.85
C SER A 45 -10.46 -2.86 1.74
N TYR A 46 -11.59 -2.41 2.29
CA TYR A 46 -12.88 -3.08 2.15
C TYR A 46 -13.53 -2.89 0.77
N ASP A 47 -13.09 -1.90 -0.02
CA ASP A 47 -13.76 -1.52 -1.27
C ASP A 47 -13.66 -2.65 -2.33
N ASP A 48 -14.82 -3.18 -2.70
CA ASP A 48 -14.93 -4.31 -3.63
C ASP A 48 -14.80 -3.93 -5.11
N ARG A 49 -14.75 -2.63 -5.42
CA ARG A 49 -14.62 -2.15 -6.80
C ARG A 49 -13.24 -2.46 -7.34
N ASN A 50 -13.20 -3.15 -8.48
CA ASN A 50 -11.99 -3.77 -9.01
C ASN A 50 -10.85 -2.76 -9.23
N TYR A 51 -11.15 -1.55 -9.73
CA TYR A 51 -10.11 -0.57 -9.98
C TYR A 51 -9.56 0.04 -8.69
N VAL A 52 -10.42 0.30 -7.71
CA VAL A 52 -10.02 0.82 -6.39
C VAL A 52 -9.17 -0.22 -5.67
N ARG A 53 -9.65 -1.45 -5.50
CA ARG A 53 -8.89 -2.51 -4.82
C ARG A 53 -7.51 -2.74 -5.43
N LYS A 54 -7.41 -2.75 -6.75
CA LYS A 54 -6.12 -2.88 -7.46
C LYS A 54 -5.20 -1.71 -7.15
N ALA A 55 -5.72 -0.49 -7.10
CA ALA A 55 -4.94 0.69 -6.77
C ALA A 55 -4.48 0.69 -5.30
N VAL A 56 -5.35 0.29 -4.36
CA VAL A 56 -5.04 0.12 -2.93
C VAL A 56 -3.89 -0.88 -2.74
N ASN A 57 -4.00 -2.07 -3.33
CA ASN A 57 -2.93 -3.08 -3.30
C ASN A 57 -1.62 -2.51 -3.91
N TRP A 58 -1.72 -1.87 -5.07
CA TRP A 58 -0.56 -1.31 -5.75
C TRP A 58 0.16 -0.24 -4.92
N ALA A 59 -0.59 0.64 -4.23
CA ALA A 59 -0.02 1.62 -3.31
C ALA A 59 0.69 0.95 -2.14
N LEU A 60 0.04 -0.01 -1.46
CA LEU A 60 0.60 -0.74 -0.33
C LEU A 60 1.93 -1.42 -0.68
N ARG A 61 1.98 -2.12 -1.80
CA ARG A 61 3.19 -2.80 -2.26
C ARG A 61 4.31 -1.82 -2.60
N ASN A 62 4.01 -0.69 -3.25
CA ASN A 62 5.07 0.26 -3.62
C ASN A 62 5.62 1.01 -2.41
N ILE A 63 4.78 1.37 -1.44
CA ILE A 63 5.24 1.96 -0.18
C ILE A 63 6.15 0.97 0.56
N GLY A 64 5.71 -0.28 0.74
CA GLY A 64 6.51 -1.31 1.42
C GLY A 64 7.79 -1.73 0.70
N LYS A 65 7.95 -1.32 -0.56
CA LYS A 65 9.13 -1.62 -1.38
C LYS A 65 10.20 -0.52 -1.32
N ARG A 66 9.91 0.61 -0.67
CA ARG A 66 10.76 1.80 -0.68
C ARG A 66 12.05 1.61 0.13
N ASN A 67 11.94 1.19 1.38
CA ASN A 67 13.04 0.94 2.30
C ASN A 67 12.60 -0.06 3.38
N THR A 68 13.50 -0.39 4.31
CA THR A 68 13.25 -1.37 5.38
C THR A 68 12.19 -0.90 6.40
N ALA A 69 12.18 0.38 6.77
CA ALA A 69 11.23 0.93 7.75
C ALA A 69 9.78 0.91 7.22
N LEU A 70 9.59 1.36 5.98
CA LEU A 70 8.29 1.32 5.32
C LEU A 70 7.88 -0.10 4.92
N ASN A 71 8.83 -1.00 4.67
CA ASN A 71 8.52 -2.42 4.48
C ASN A 71 7.87 -3.03 5.73
N ALA A 72 8.46 -2.80 6.91
CA ALA A 72 7.89 -3.27 8.17
C ALA A 72 6.50 -2.67 8.42
N SER A 73 6.34 -1.36 8.19
CA SER A 73 5.07 -0.65 8.35
C SER A 73 3.99 -1.16 7.39
N ALA A 74 4.33 -1.39 6.13
CA ALA A 74 3.42 -1.93 5.12
C ALA A 74 3.03 -3.38 5.39
N ILE A 75 3.95 -4.22 5.90
CA ILE A 75 3.62 -5.58 6.33
C ILE A 75 2.64 -5.55 7.51
N ALA A 76 2.85 -4.68 8.50
CA ALA A 76 1.93 -4.54 9.63
C ALA A 76 0.54 -4.06 9.17
N CYS A 77 0.48 -3.10 8.24
CA CYS A 77 -0.76 -2.68 7.60
C CYS A 77 -1.47 -3.84 6.89
N ALA A 78 -0.74 -4.62 6.08
CA ALA A 78 -1.29 -5.78 5.39
C ALA A 78 -1.81 -6.88 6.35
N GLU A 79 -1.13 -7.10 7.49
CA GLU A 79 -1.59 -8.02 8.54
C GLU A 79 -2.92 -7.55 9.15
N ARG A 80 -3.09 -6.24 9.42
CA ARG A 80 -4.36 -5.68 9.94
C ARG A 80 -5.49 -5.78 8.92
N ILE A 81 -5.24 -5.40 7.67
CA ILE A 81 -6.20 -5.57 6.55
C ILE A 81 -6.65 -7.03 6.43
N ARG A 82 -5.73 -7.98 6.62
CA ARG A 82 -6.08 -9.42 6.60
C ARG A 82 -7.02 -9.80 7.74
N ALA A 83 -6.81 -9.23 8.93
CA ALA A 83 -7.58 -9.52 10.13
C ALA A 83 -9.03 -9.00 10.04
N GLU A 84 -9.28 -7.90 9.32
CA GLU A 84 -10.63 -7.38 9.08
C GLU A 84 -11.54 -8.35 8.32
N GLY A 85 -10.96 -9.28 7.54
CA GLY A 85 -11.72 -10.37 6.94
C GLY A 85 -12.71 -9.94 5.83
N THR A 86 -12.52 -8.79 5.20
CA THR A 86 -13.28 -8.43 3.99
C THR A 86 -12.79 -9.24 2.78
N LYS A 87 -13.64 -9.43 1.77
CA LYS A 87 -13.27 -10.15 0.54
C LYS A 87 -12.08 -9.48 -0.15
N SER A 88 -12.16 -8.16 -0.29
CA SER A 88 -11.13 -7.37 -0.95
C SER A 88 -9.87 -7.21 -0.10
N GLY A 89 -10.02 -7.00 1.22
CA GLY A 89 -8.91 -6.94 2.16
C GLY A 89 -8.07 -8.23 2.17
N ARG A 90 -8.70 -9.41 2.21
CA ARG A 90 -7.98 -10.69 2.12
C ARG A 90 -7.14 -10.81 0.85
N TRP A 91 -7.66 -10.36 -0.29
CA TRP A 91 -6.94 -10.39 -1.56
C TRP A 91 -5.77 -9.41 -1.57
N ILE A 92 -6.00 -8.16 -1.13
CA ILE A 92 -4.96 -7.13 -1.01
C ILE A 92 -3.83 -7.63 -0.10
N ALA A 93 -4.17 -8.08 1.12
CA ALA A 93 -3.20 -8.51 2.11
C ALA A 93 -2.39 -9.72 1.67
N SER A 94 -3.05 -10.74 1.09
CA SER A 94 -2.36 -11.95 0.65
C SER A 94 -1.32 -11.65 -0.45
N ASP A 95 -1.68 -10.79 -1.41
CA ASP A 95 -0.76 -10.39 -2.49
C ASP A 95 0.39 -9.53 -1.96
N ALA A 96 0.08 -8.53 -1.12
CA ALA A 96 1.08 -7.64 -0.54
C ALA A 96 2.07 -8.40 0.37
N LEU A 97 1.58 -9.25 1.28
CA LEU A 97 2.42 -10.02 2.19
C LEU A 97 3.34 -10.98 1.43
N ARG A 98 2.84 -11.65 0.39
CA ARG A 98 3.62 -12.55 -0.46
C ARG A 98 4.79 -11.83 -1.11
N GLU A 99 4.57 -10.62 -1.65
CA GLU A 99 5.64 -9.85 -2.29
C GLU A 99 6.60 -9.22 -1.29
N LEU A 100 6.07 -8.52 -0.29
CA LEU A 100 6.88 -7.73 0.65
C LEU A 100 7.78 -8.61 1.53
N ARG A 101 7.39 -9.88 1.75
CA ARG A 101 8.19 -10.89 2.46
C ARG A 101 9.11 -11.70 1.56
N SER A 102 9.04 -11.52 0.24
CA SER A 102 9.85 -12.31 -0.71
C SER A 102 11.35 -12.02 -0.54
N ASP A 103 12.17 -13.03 -0.80
CA ASP A 103 13.63 -12.89 -0.75
C ASP A 103 14.16 -11.88 -1.76
N THR A 104 13.44 -11.68 -2.87
CA THR A 104 13.76 -10.65 -3.86
C THR A 104 13.64 -9.25 -3.26
N VAL A 105 12.54 -8.95 -2.57
CA VAL A 105 12.35 -7.65 -1.90
C VAL A 105 13.33 -7.50 -0.75
N LYS A 106 13.47 -8.51 0.12
CA LYS A 106 14.40 -8.48 1.26
C LYS A 106 15.84 -8.20 0.81
N ARG A 107 16.33 -8.93 -0.21
CA ARG A 107 17.69 -8.72 -0.75
C ARG A 107 17.86 -7.34 -1.36
N ARG A 108 16.86 -6.82 -2.07
CA ARG A 108 16.92 -5.46 -2.62
C ARG A 108 17.02 -4.42 -1.51
N LEU A 109 16.18 -4.52 -0.48
CA LEU A 109 16.16 -3.56 0.63
C LEU A 109 17.45 -3.60 1.47
N ALA A 110 18.06 -4.78 1.62
CA ALA A 110 19.35 -4.92 2.32
C ALA A 110 20.52 -4.24 1.59
N LYS A 111 20.47 -4.10 0.26
CA LYS A 111 21.52 -3.43 -0.54
C LYS A 111 21.44 -1.91 -0.51
N HIS A 112 20.31 -1.35 -0.09
CA HIS A 112 20.06 0.10 -0.08
C HIS A 112 19.94 0.65 1.35
N LYS A 113 20.69 0.04 2.29
CA LYS A 113 20.76 0.48 3.68
C LYS A 113 21.72 1.65 3.84
#